data_AF-A0A8M9Q088-F1
#
_entry.id   AF-A0A8M9Q088-F1
#
_cell.length_a   1.000
_cell.length_b   1.000
_cell.length_c   1.000
_cell.angle_alpha   90.00
_cell.angle_beta   90.00
_cell.angle_gamma   90.00
#
_symmetry.space_group_name_H-M   'P 1'
#
loop_
_entity.id
_entity.type
_entity.pdbx_description
1 polymer ?
#
loop_
_entity_poly.entity_id
_entity_poly.type
_entity_poly.pdbx_seq_one_letter_code
_entity_poly.pdbx_strand_id
1 'polypeptide(L)'
;MRENISSRFVLDVMKLESFVNRPPSGFTVERRSGCRLLKWDPEKSCVFIDDIHSREGKVIFYNSPGRKITVRTLGEYTDLRRQLTLKTIYILVFAYDNTKGQEKSNGDVLAAEYYVLAINGSHPMIRWEMERGLDKTISSVAGESYTVDVDVSAALQGWMRENSQALADLKKVERTWKDTHFTIKYRSDALFDFPYWFGFSKRQFKVSYHGR
;
A
#
# COMPACT_ATOMS: atom_id res chain seq x y z
N MET A 1 -6.92 2.80 31.65
CA MET A 1 -7.69 3.18 30.46
C MET A 1 -6.72 3.67 29.40
N ARG A 2 -6.38 2.85 28.40
CA ARG A 2 -5.50 3.27 27.28
C ARG A 2 -6.39 3.50 26.06
N GLU A 3 -6.26 4.69 25.52
CA GLU A 3 -7.09 5.30 24.48
C GLU A 3 -7.17 4.44 23.22
N ASN A 4 -8.37 3.95 22.92
CA ASN A 4 -8.67 3.14 21.73
C ASN A 4 -8.96 4.03 20.50
N ILE A 5 -8.24 5.15 20.36
CA ILE A 5 -8.49 6.18 19.33
C ILE A 5 -7.95 5.73 17.95
N SER A 6 -7.01 4.78 17.91
CA SER A 6 -6.46 4.22 16.66
C SER A 6 -7.45 3.32 15.88
N SER A 7 -8.59 2.95 16.46
CA SER A 7 -9.49 1.92 15.92
C SER A 7 -10.52 2.41 14.88
N ARG A 8 -10.66 3.73 14.66
CA ARG A 8 -11.83 4.27 13.94
C ARG A 8 -11.68 4.44 12.43
N PHE A 9 -10.46 4.60 11.91
CA PHE A 9 -10.29 4.77 10.47
C PHE A 9 -10.04 3.40 9.82
N VAL A 10 -10.61 3.21 8.63
CA VAL A 10 -10.39 2.02 7.80
C VAL A 10 -9.28 2.31 6.79
N LEU A 11 -9.41 3.45 6.10
CA LEU A 11 -8.51 3.91 5.07
C LEU A 11 -8.51 5.44 5.06
N ASP A 12 -7.36 6.03 4.75
CA ASP A 12 -7.19 7.47 4.55
C ASP A 12 -6.26 7.75 3.36
N VAL A 13 -6.48 8.87 2.67
CA VAL A 13 -5.72 9.24 1.46
C VAL A 13 -5.23 10.66 1.58
N MET A 14 -3.92 10.85 1.43
CA MET A 14 -3.27 12.16 1.50
C MET A 14 -2.44 12.40 0.25
N LYS A 15 -2.40 13.64 -0.28
CA LYS A 15 -1.43 14.00 -1.32
C LYS A 15 -0.01 13.82 -0.78
N LEU A 16 0.92 13.35 -1.60
CA LEU A 16 2.32 13.13 -1.22
C LEU A 16 2.94 14.40 -0.60
N GLU A 17 2.73 15.56 -1.23
CA GLU A 17 3.28 16.82 -0.71
C GLU A 17 2.66 17.22 0.62
N SER A 18 1.37 16.95 0.84
CA SER A 18 0.73 17.16 2.13
C SER A 18 1.29 16.23 3.20
N PHE A 19 1.53 14.96 2.85
CA PHE A 19 2.14 13.97 3.73
C PHE A 19 3.57 14.35 4.13
N VAL A 20 4.38 14.85 3.19
CA VAL A 20 5.76 15.26 3.47
C VAL A 20 5.81 16.57 4.27
N ASN A 21 4.91 17.52 3.99
CA ASN A 21 4.90 18.80 4.70
C ASN A 21 4.22 18.73 6.07
N ARG A 22 3.30 17.78 6.28
CA ARG A 22 2.59 17.54 7.54
C ARG A 22 2.52 16.02 7.79
N PRO A 23 3.64 15.40 8.17
CA PRO A 23 3.70 13.95 8.39
C PRO A 23 2.75 13.52 9.51
N PRO A 24 2.07 12.36 9.36
CA PRO A 24 1.26 11.80 10.44
C PRO A 24 2.14 11.38 11.62
N SER A 25 1.50 11.07 12.76
CA SER A 25 2.21 10.61 13.94
C SER A 25 3.05 9.37 13.66
N GLY A 26 4.27 9.34 14.20
CA GLY A 26 5.23 8.27 13.93
C GLY A 26 6.09 8.50 12.68
N PHE A 27 5.92 9.60 11.95
CA PHE A 27 6.81 9.97 10.84
C PHE A 27 7.62 11.23 11.18
N THR A 28 8.87 11.26 10.69
CA THR A 28 9.77 12.42 10.79
C THR A 28 10.43 12.66 9.44
N VAL A 29 10.60 13.93 9.07
CA VAL A 29 11.13 14.33 7.75
C VAL A 29 12.44 15.08 7.96
N GLU A 30 13.52 14.57 7.37
CA GLU A 30 14.81 15.25 7.30
C GLU A 30 15.03 15.79 5.88
N ARG A 31 15.26 17.10 5.76
CA ARG A 31 15.57 17.74 4.48
C ARG A 31 17.09 17.84 4.33
N ARG A 32 17.65 17.23 3.28
CA ARG A 32 19.09 17.23 2.97
C ARG A 32 19.32 17.41 1.48
N SER A 33 20.03 18.47 1.08
CA SER A 33 20.56 18.65 -0.30
C SER A 33 19.61 18.27 -1.45
N GLY A 34 18.39 18.82 -1.46
CA GLY A 34 17.38 18.52 -2.50
C GLY A 34 16.64 17.18 -2.35
N CYS A 35 16.89 16.46 -1.25
CA CYS A 35 16.23 15.24 -0.87
C CYS A 35 15.44 15.41 0.44
N ARG A 36 14.28 14.76 0.51
CA ARG A 36 13.39 14.72 1.66
C ARG A 36 13.34 13.27 2.15
N LEU A 37 14.07 13.00 3.23
CA LEU A 37 14.19 11.66 3.82
C LEU A 37 13.12 11.49 4.89
N LEU A 38 12.24 10.51 4.69
CA LEU A 38 11.19 10.16 5.63
C LEU A 38 11.63 8.96 6.46
N LYS A 39 11.65 9.14 7.77
CA LYS A 39 11.82 8.08 8.77
C LYS A 39 10.47 7.83 9.44
N TRP A 40 10.20 6.58 9.80
CA TRP A 40 8.98 6.20 10.51
C TRP A 40 9.27 5.28 11.68
N ASP A 41 8.30 5.20 12.58
CA ASP A 41 8.22 4.26 13.68
C ASP A 41 7.87 2.85 13.14
N PRO A 42 8.83 1.91 13.10
CA PRO A 42 8.59 0.57 12.59
C PRO A 42 7.66 -0.23 13.50
N GLU A 43 7.40 0.18 14.74
CA GLU A 43 6.48 -0.52 15.64
C GLU A 43 5.02 -0.26 15.28
N LYS A 44 4.72 0.90 14.69
CA LYS A 44 3.35 1.35 14.38
C LYS A 44 2.98 1.28 12.90
N SER A 45 3.98 1.32 12.02
CA SER A 45 3.76 1.51 10.58
C SER A 45 4.51 0.50 9.73
N CYS A 46 3.84 0.00 8.69
CA CYS A 46 4.46 -0.68 7.55
C CYS A 46 4.46 0.29 6.38
N VAL A 47 5.63 0.57 5.81
CA VAL A 47 5.75 1.49 4.66
C VAL A 47 6.25 0.72 3.46
N PHE A 48 5.41 0.51 2.46
CA PHE A 48 5.72 -0.19 1.22
C PHE A 48 5.72 0.80 0.04
N ILE A 49 6.67 1.73 0.10
CA ILE A 49 6.77 2.85 -0.84
C ILE A 49 8.19 2.89 -1.39
N ASP A 50 8.30 2.78 -2.72
CA ASP A 50 9.57 2.97 -3.40
C ASP A 50 10.00 4.45 -3.35
N ASP A 51 11.31 4.68 -3.40
CA ASP A 51 11.86 6.03 -3.57
C ASP A 51 11.29 6.70 -4.82
N ILE A 52 10.95 7.98 -4.69
CA ILE A 52 10.24 8.71 -5.74
C ILE A 52 10.87 10.08 -6.00
N HIS A 53 10.84 10.51 -7.27
CA HIS A 53 11.13 11.87 -7.65
C HIS A 53 9.82 12.65 -7.80
N SER A 54 9.62 13.61 -6.90
CA SER A 54 8.50 14.54 -6.91
C SER A 54 8.91 15.87 -7.57
N ARG A 55 7.94 16.77 -7.79
CA ARG A 55 8.21 18.12 -8.30
C ARG A 55 9.14 18.93 -7.39
N GLU A 56 9.09 18.69 -6.08
CA GLU A 56 9.91 19.39 -5.08
C GLU A 56 11.26 18.68 -4.80
N GLY A 57 11.58 17.61 -5.52
CA GLY A 57 12.83 16.86 -5.38
C GLY A 57 12.62 15.39 -5.01
N LYS A 58 13.71 14.72 -4.62
CA LYS A 58 13.68 13.29 -4.30
C LYS A 58 13.08 13.05 -2.92
N VAL A 59 12.16 12.11 -2.80
CA VAL A 59 11.55 11.66 -1.54
C VAL A 59 11.99 10.22 -1.31
N ILE A 60 12.64 9.97 -0.17
CA ILE A 60 13.21 8.66 0.19
C ILE A 60 12.51 8.17 1.45
N PHE A 61 11.96 6.97 1.40
CA PHE A 61 11.41 6.30 2.58
C PHE A 61 12.49 5.40 3.18
N TYR A 62 13.17 5.89 4.22
CA TYR A 62 14.31 5.25 4.86
C TYR A 62 14.03 3.84 5.41
N ASN A 63 14.67 2.81 4.85
CA ASN A 63 14.44 1.38 5.15
C ASN A 63 13.10 0.81 4.66
N SER A 64 12.47 1.41 3.65
CA SER A 64 11.28 0.82 3.06
C SER A 64 11.72 -0.36 2.19
N PRO A 65 11.07 -1.53 2.28
CA PRO A 65 11.30 -2.63 1.33
C PRO A 65 10.75 -2.32 -0.08
N GLY A 66 10.11 -1.16 -0.27
CA GLY A 66 9.41 -0.82 -1.50
C GLY A 66 8.09 -1.58 -1.64
N ARG A 67 7.53 -1.59 -2.85
CA ARG A 67 6.25 -2.28 -3.12
C ARG A 67 6.36 -3.79 -3.19
N LYS A 68 7.57 -4.33 -3.34
CA LYS A 68 7.83 -5.77 -3.53
C LYS A 68 8.56 -6.32 -2.31
N ILE A 69 7.80 -6.71 -1.30
CA ILE A 69 8.31 -7.29 -0.07
C ILE A 69 8.75 -8.72 -0.37
N THR A 70 10.00 -9.06 -0.05
CA THR A 70 10.50 -10.43 -0.18
C THR A 70 10.76 -11.00 1.21
N VAL A 71 10.14 -12.13 1.51
CA VAL A 71 10.35 -12.94 2.72
C VAL A 71 10.94 -14.30 2.31
N ARG A 72 11.86 -14.82 3.11
CA ARG A 72 12.63 -16.03 2.83
C ARG A 72 12.36 -17.16 3.80
N THR A 73 11.93 -16.82 5.01
CA THR A 73 11.69 -17.79 6.08
C THR A 73 10.24 -17.74 6.54
N LEU A 74 9.76 -18.85 7.09
CA LEU A 74 8.43 -18.91 7.71
C LEU A 74 8.30 -17.90 8.87
N GLY A 75 9.40 -17.63 9.59
CA GLY A 75 9.46 -16.62 10.64
C GLY A 75 9.25 -15.21 10.11
N GLU A 76 9.96 -14.83 9.05
CA GLU A 76 9.77 -13.53 8.37
C GLU A 76 8.35 -13.37 7.82
N TYR A 77 7.79 -14.44 7.25
CA TYR A 77 6.42 -14.43 6.75
C TYR A 77 5.40 -14.27 7.90
N THR A 78 5.58 -14.99 8.99
CA THR A 78 4.72 -14.91 10.19
C THR A 78 4.77 -13.52 10.81
N ASP A 79 5.96 -12.93 10.88
CA ASP A 79 6.12 -11.56 11.36
C ASP A 79 5.46 -10.56 10.41
N LEU A 80 5.69 -10.64 9.10
CA LEU A 80 5.04 -9.79 8.10
C LEU A 80 3.51 -9.86 8.23
N ARG A 81 2.94 -11.07 8.32
CA ARG A 81 1.50 -11.27 8.53
C ARG A 81 1.01 -10.56 9.79
N ARG A 82 1.72 -10.71 10.91
CA ARG A 82 1.41 -10.01 12.16
C ARG A 82 1.51 -8.49 12.00
N GLN A 83 2.49 -7.99 11.26
CA GLN A 83 2.63 -6.55 11.02
C GLN A 83 1.46 -6.01 10.18
N LEU A 84 1.10 -6.68 9.09
CA LEU A 84 -0.01 -6.29 8.20
C LEU A 84 -1.38 -6.24 8.91
N THR A 85 -1.54 -6.97 10.01
CA THR A 85 -2.79 -7.11 10.76
C THR A 85 -2.83 -6.29 12.05
N LEU A 86 -1.73 -5.63 12.42
CA LEU A 86 -1.62 -4.83 13.65
C LEU A 86 -1.20 -3.38 13.40
N LYS A 87 -0.52 -3.11 12.28
CA LYS A 87 0.05 -1.79 11.98
C LYS A 87 -0.75 -1.06 10.91
N THR A 88 -0.51 0.24 10.79
CA THR A 88 -0.99 1.00 9.63
C THR A 88 -0.07 0.72 8.44
N ILE A 89 -0.65 0.33 7.31
CA ILE A 89 0.08 0.05 6.07
C ILE A 89 0.01 1.30 5.18
N TYR A 90 1.16 1.75 4.72
CA TYR A 90 1.28 2.88 3.81
C TYR A 90 1.78 2.40 2.45
N ILE A 91 1.02 2.73 1.41
CA ILE A 91 1.45 2.53 0.02
C ILE A 91 1.32 3.84 -0.76
N LEU A 92 2.07 3.96 -1.83
CA LEU A 92 1.94 5.06 -2.76
C LEU A 92 0.98 4.66 -3.87
N VAL A 93 0.14 5.57 -4.33
CA VAL A 93 -0.70 5.40 -5.51
C VAL A 93 -0.60 6.66 -6.35
N PHE A 94 -0.85 6.55 -7.65
CA PHE A 94 -0.90 7.72 -8.52
C PHE A 94 -2.24 7.81 -9.23
N ALA A 95 -2.75 9.03 -9.31
CA ALA A 95 -3.97 9.34 -10.03
C ALA A 95 -3.62 10.07 -11.33
N TYR A 96 -4.20 9.61 -12.44
CA TYR A 96 -4.15 10.32 -13.72
C TYR A 96 -5.52 10.84 -14.11
N ASP A 97 -5.51 11.98 -14.78
CA ASP A 97 -6.68 12.63 -15.35
C ASP A 97 -7.04 11.94 -16.68
N ASN A 98 -8.21 11.30 -16.77
CA ASN A 98 -8.66 10.65 -18.02
C ASN A 98 -9.13 11.67 -19.09
N THR A 99 -9.43 12.91 -18.72
CA THR A 99 -9.97 13.94 -19.62
C THR A 99 -8.88 14.58 -20.50
N LYS A 100 -7.63 14.50 -20.06
CA LYS A 100 -6.46 14.79 -20.90
C LYS A 100 -6.09 13.50 -21.62
N GLY A 101 -6.67 13.32 -22.80
CA GLY A 101 -6.46 12.14 -23.64
C GLY A 101 -4.98 11.76 -23.75
N GLN A 102 -4.74 10.48 -24.00
CA GLN A 102 -3.43 9.89 -24.30
C GLN A 102 -2.81 10.51 -25.57
N GLU A 103 -2.48 11.80 -25.55
CA GLU A 103 -1.55 12.36 -26.51
C GLU A 103 -0.18 11.86 -26.12
N LYS A 104 0.30 10.89 -26.90
CA LYS A 104 1.70 10.49 -26.97
C LYS A 104 2.53 11.68 -27.45
N SER A 105 2.71 12.70 -26.61
CA SER A 105 3.76 13.68 -26.82
C SER A 105 4.98 13.24 -26.03
N ASN A 106 6.08 13.04 -26.75
CA ASN A 106 7.40 12.84 -26.17
C ASN A 106 7.72 14.03 -25.25
N GLY A 107 7.72 13.81 -23.93
CA GLY A 107 8.46 14.67 -23.00
C GLY A 107 7.68 15.27 -21.83
N ASP A 108 6.35 15.39 -21.90
CA ASP A 108 5.55 15.94 -20.80
C ASP A 108 4.80 14.83 -20.07
N VAL A 109 5.29 14.47 -18.89
CA VAL A 109 4.61 13.57 -17.96
C VAL A 109 3.24 14.16 -17.66
N LEU A 110 2.19 13.61 -18.31
CA LEU A 110 0.79 13.77 -17.96
C LEU A 110 0.69 13.94 -16.45
N ALA A 111 0.11 15.06 -15.98
CA ALA A 111 0.18 15.57 -14.61
C ALA A 111 -0.33 14.58 -13.54
N ALA A 112 0.40 13.50 -13.34
CA ALA A 112 0.13 12.45 -12.39
C ALA A 112 0.41 13.02 -11.01
N GLU A 113 -0.60 12.93 -10.15
CA GLU A 113 -0.49 13.33 -8.76
C GLU A 113 -0.26 12.07 -7.91
N TYR A 114 0.70 12.17 -7.00
CA TYR A 114 1.02 11.09 -6.06
C TYR A 114 0.22 11.25 -4.77
N TYR A 115 -0.32 10.14 -4.29
CA TYR A 115 -1.07 10.05 -3.06
C TYR A 115 -0.50 8.93 -2.19
N VAL A 116 -0.41 9.18 -0.89
CA VAL A 116 -0.11 8.17 0.11
C VAL A 116 -1.43 7.64 0.66
N LEU A 117 -1.61 6.34 0.52
CA LEU A 117 -2.74 5.59 1.04
C LEU A 117 -2.35 4.98 2.38
N ALA A 118 -3.09 5.31 3.44
CA ALA A 118 -2.96 4.71 4.76
C ALA A 118 -4.10 3.72 4.99
N ILE A 119 -3.76 2.47 5.29
CA ILE A 119 -4.71 1.38 5.51
C ILE A 119 -4.55 0.88 6.94
N ASN A 120 -5.63 0.89 7.72
CA ASN A 120 -5.58 0.41 9.09
C ASN A 120 -5.63 -1.12 9.15
N GLY A 121 -4.46 -1.76 9.20
CA GLY A 121 -4.35 -3.22 9.31
C GLY A 121 -4.99 -3.78 10.59
N SER A 122 -5.07 -2.97 11.66
CA SER A 122 -5.70 -3.36 12.92
C SER A 122 -7.23 -3.30 12.92
N HIS A 123 -7.83 -2.68 11.89
CA HIS A 123 -9.29 -2.61 11.78
C HIS A 123 -9.85 -4.03 11.58
N PRO A 124 -10.87 -4.48 12.34
CA PRO A 124 -11.33 -5.86 12.34
C PRO A 124 -11.64 -6.42 10.95
N MET A 125 -12.25 -5.60 10.08
CA MET A 125 -12.62 -6.03 8.73
C MET A 125 -11.41 -6.13 7.79
N ILE A 126 -10.48 -5.17 7.86
CA ILE A 126 -9.25 -5.19 7.05
C ILE A 126 -8.38 -6.36 7.50
N ARG A 127 -8.25 -6.54 8.83
CA ARG A 127 -7.55 -7.66 9.43
C ARG A 127 -8.10 -9.00 8.94
N TRP A 128 -9.42 -9.16 8.97
CA TRP A 128 -10.07 -10.40 8.50
C TRP A 128 -9.84 -10.64 7.01
N GLU A 129 -9.97 -9.62 6.16
CA GLU A 129 -9.69 -9.73 4.72
C GLU A 129 -8.22 -10.08 4.45
N MET A 130 -7.30 -9.46 5.19
CA MET A 130 -5.85 -9.72 5.08
C MET A 130 -5.50 -11.13 5.51
N GLU A 131 -5.96 -11.58 6.69
CA GLU A 131 -5.75 -12.95 7.20
C GLU A 131 -6.31 -13.98 6.23
N ARG A 132 -7.58 -13.83 5.82
CA ARG A 132 -8.25 -14.74 4.89
C ARG A 132 -7.60 -14.74 3.50
N GLY A 133 -7.16 -13.58 3.02
CA GLY A 133 -6.46 -13.44 1.75
C GLY A 133 -5.15 -14.22 1.77
N LEU A 134 -4.32 -13.93 2.76
CA LEU A 134 -3.04 -14.59 2.99
C LEU A 134 -3.18 -16.11 3.14
N ASP A 135 -4.14 -16.59 3.93
CA ASP A 135 -4.41 -18.03 4.12
C ASP A 135 -4.79 -18.75 2.83
N LYS A 136 -5.54 -18.10 1.94
CA LYS A 136 -5.94 -18.69 0.65
C LYS A 136 -4.82 -18.67 -0.38
N THR A 137 -3.91 -17.72 -0.26
CA THR A 137 -2.83 -17.55 -1.24
C THR A 137 -1.66 -18.48 -0.97
N ILE A 138 -1.53 -18.93 0.27
CA ILE A 138 -0.36 -19.66 0.74
C ILE A 138 -0.74 -21.10 0.95
N SER A 139 -0.01 -21.95 0.25
CA SER A 139 0.00 -23.35 0.53
C SER A 139 0.62 -23.63 1.89
N SER A 140 -0.01 -24.51 2.64
CA SER A 140 0.50 -25.02 3.91
C SER A 140 1.83 -25.78 3.78
N VAL A 141 2.30 -26.04 2.55
CA VAL A 141 3.48 -26.85 2.29
C VAL A 141 4.76 -26.01 2.40
N ALA A 142 5.63 -26.39 3.34
CA ALA A 142 6.98 -25.85 3.41
C ALA A 142 7.80 -26.28 2.18
N GLY A 143 8.61 -25.38 1.62
CA GLY A 143 9.39 -25.67 0.42
C GLY A 143 8.71 -25.28 -0.89
N GLU A 144 7.82 -24.29 -0.88
CA GLU A 144 7.22 -23.70 -2.08
C GLU A 144 7.52 -22.19 -2.15
N SER A 145 7.71 -21.66 -3.35
CA SER A 145 7.85 -20.21 -3.58
C SER A 145 6.54 -19.67 -4.13
N TYR A 146 6.00 -18.63 -3.50
CA TYR A 146 4.75 -18.01 -3.94
C TYR A 146 4.86 -16.49 -4.02
N THR A 147 4.02 -15.89 -4.87
CA THR A 147 3.90 -14.43 -5.02
C THR A 147 2.43 -14.07 -4.86
N VAL A 148 2.17 -13.10 -3.99
CA VAL A 148 0.81 -12.63 -3.65
C VAL A 148 0.73 -11.13 -3.87
N ASP A 149 -0.18 -10.71 -4.73
CA ASP A 149 -0.52 -9.30 -4.94
C ASP A 149 -1.72 -8.93 -4.06
N VAL A 150 -1.53 -7.95 -3.19
CA VAL A 150 -2.58 -7.36 -2.36
C VAL A 150 -3.12 -6.13 -3.08
N ASP A 151 -4.31 -6.24 -3.66
CA ASP A 151 -4.95 -5.18 -4.42
C ASP A 151 -5.93 -4.39 -3.56
N VAL A 152 -5.72 -3.07 -3.48
CA VAL A 152 -6.51 -2.15 -2.67
C VAL A 152 -7.33 -1.18 -3.53
N SER A 153 -7.43 -1.43 -4.84
CA SER A 153 -8.23 -0.63 -5.78
C SER A 153 -9.68 -0.49 -5.34
N ALA A 154 -10.31 -1.59 -4.91
CA ALA A 154 -11.68 -1.62 -4.43
C ALA A 154 -11.85 -0.76 -3.18
N ALA A 155 -10.89 -0.84 -2.24
CA ALA A 155 -10.91 -0.02 -1.05
C ALA A 155 -10.77 1.48 -1.35
N LEU A 156 -9.84 1.82 -2.24
CA LEU A 156 -9.63 3.19 -2.68
C LEU A 156 -10.88 3.77 -3.37
N GLN A 157 -11.52 2.99 -4.26
CA GLN A 157 -12.76 3.41 -4.93
C GLN A 157 -13.92 3.60 -3.95
N GLY A 158 -14.07 2.70 -2.96
CA GLY A 158 -15.10 2.83 -1.92
C GLY A 158 -14.90 4.08 -1.07
N TRP A 159 -13.67 4.32 -0.61
CA TRP A 159 -13.34 5.49 0.19
C TRP A 159 -13.59 6.80 -0.56
N MET A 160 -13.27 6.84 -1.85
CA MET A 160 -13.52 7.99 -2.72
C MET A 160 -15.01 8.33 -2.86
N ARG A 161 -15.88 7.31 -2.85
CA ARG A 161 -17.34 7.50 -2.94
C ARG A 161 -17.90 8.10 -1.64
N GLU A 162 -17.41 7.66 -0.49
CA GLU A 162 -17.84 8.19 0.82
C GLU A 162 -17.24 9.56 1.14
N ASN A 163 -15.94 9.77 0.90
CA ASN A 163 -15.20 11.01 1.22
C ASN A 163 -15.31 12.06 0.11
N SER A 164 -16.37 11.97 -0.66
CA SER A 164 -16.54 12.68 -1.92
C SER A 164 -16.80 14.19 -1.76
N GLN A 165 -16.99 14.66 -0.52
CA GLN A 165 -16.98 16.08 -0.15
C GLN A 165 -15.57 16.57 0.24
N ALA A 166 -14.77 15.73 0.90
CA ALA A 166 -13.42 16.09 1.35
C ALA A 166 -12.44 16.30 0.18
N LEU A 167 -12.72 15.68 -0.97
CA LEU A 167 -11.91 15.78 -2.18
C LEU A 167 -12.69 16.34 -3.37
N ALA A 168 -13.31 17.50 -3.17
CA ALA A 168 -13.92 18.30 -4.23
C ALA A 168 -12.97 18.52 -5.44
N ASP A 169 -11.65 18.58 -5.18
CA ASP A 169 -10.61 18.67 -6.22
C ASP A 169 -10.39 17.38 -7.03
N LEU A 170 -10.70 16.21 -6.45
CA LEU A 170 -10.61 14.94 -7.19
C LEU A 170 -11.79 14.74 -8.14
N LYS A 171 -12.96 15.28 -7.77
CA LYS A 171 -14.24 15.02 -8.46
C LYS A 171 -14.42 15.72 -9.80
N LYS A 172 -13.67 16.79 -10.09
CA LYS A 172 -13.81 17.53 -11.36
C LYS A 172 -13.40 16.71 -12.59
N VAL A 173 -12.74 15.58 -12.39
CA VAL A 173 -12.10 14.79 -13.43
C VAL A 173 -12.31 13.32 -13.12
N GLU A 174 -12.66 12.52 -14.12
CA GLU A 174 -12.60 11.07 -13.99
C GLU A 174 -11.13 10.65 -13.83
N ARG A 175 -10.77 10.29 -12.61
CA ARG A 175 -9.41 9.88 -12.29
C ARG A 175 -9.32 8.37 -12.27
N THR A 176 -8.33 7.85 -12.95
CA THR A 176 -7.97 6.45 -12.79
C THR A 176 -6.75 6.35 -11.90
N TRP A 177 -6.81 5.39 -10.98
CA TRP A 177 -5.73 5.08 -10.06
C TRP A 177 -4.89 3.95 -10.64
N LYS A 178 -3.58 4.09 -10.56
CA LYS A 178 -2.66 2.99 -10.81
C LYS A 178 -1.91 2.67 -9.52
N ASP A 179 -1.15 1.58 -9.58
CA ASP A 179 -0.25 1.22 -8.50
C ASP A 179 -1.01 0.94 -7.17
N THR A 180 -2.24 0.49 -7.29
CA THR A 180 -3.13 0.16 -6.15
C THR A 180 -2.83 -1.23 -5.58
N HIS A 181 -1.60 -1.73 -5.69
CA HIS A 181 -1.22 -3.01 -5.14
C HIS A 181 0.22 -3.00 -4.62
N PHE A 182 0.48 -3.90 -3.69
CA PHE A 182 1.83 -4.29 -3.26
C PHE A 182 1.96 -5.81 -3.33
N THR A 183 3.19 -6.28 -3.54
CA THR A 183 3.49 -7.69 -3.78
C THR A 183 4.27 -8.27 -2.62
N ILE A 184 3.84 -9.41 -2.11
CA ILE A 184 4.57 -10.23 -1.15
C ILE A 184 5.13 -11.43 -1.90
N LYS A 185 6.45 -11.60 -1.87
CA LYS A 185 7.15 -12.74 -2.46
C LYS A 185 7.70 -13.59 -1.33
N TYR A 186 7.23 -14.82 -1.23
CA TYR A 186 7.87 -15.83 -0.43
C TYR A 186 8.78 -16.67 -1.30
N ARG A 187 10.06 -16.61 -1.00
CA ARG A 187 11.09 -17.43 -1.64
C ARG A 187 11.53 -18.49 -0.66
N SER A 188 11.09 -19.72 -0.88
CA SER A 188 11.71 -20.90 -0.29
C SER A 188 12.67 -21.49 -1.32
N ASP A 189 13.62 -22.35 -0.90
CA ASP A 189 14.53 -23.10 -1.78
C ASP A 189 13.81 -24.21 -2.59
N ALA A 190 12.56 -23.91 -2.95
CA ALA A 190 11.58 -24.71 -3.64
C ALA A 190 11.89 -24.82 -5.13
N LEU A 191 11.97 -26.04 -5.63
CA LEU A 191 11.98 -26.33 -7.07
C LEU A 191 10.57 -26.42 -7.67
N PHE A 192 9.52 -26.40 -6.85
CA PHE A 192 8.14 -26.70 -7.26
C PHE A 192 7.11 -25.74 -6.64
N ASP A 193 6.01 -25.51 -7.34
CA ASP A 193 4.86 -24.70 -6.91
C ASP A 193 3.56 -25.50 -7.18
N PHE A 194 3.42 -26.63 -6.48
CA PHE A 194 2.37 -27.60 -6.73
C PHE A 194 0.94 -27.04 -6.55
N PRO A 195 0.58 -26.30 -5.50
CA PRO A 195 -0.77 -25.76 -5.30
C PRO A 195 -1.12 -24.69 -6.31
N TYR A 196 -0.14 -23.96 -6.85
CA TYR A 196 -0.39 -23.13 -8.02
C TYR A 196 -0.68 -24.00 -9.25
N TRP A 197 0.10 -25.05 -9.49
CA TRP A 197 -0.12 -25.98 -10.62
C TRP A 197 -1.47 -26.70 -10.55
N PHE A 198 -1.94 -27.02 -9.34
CA PHE A 198 -3.25 -27.63 -9.11
C PHE A 198 -4.40 -26.61 -8.99
N GLY A 199 -4.13 -25.31 -9.17
CA GLY A 199 -5.14 -24.25 -9.18
C GLY A 199 -5.75 -23.90 -7.81
N PHE A 200 -5.15 -24.36 -6.72
CA PHE A 200 -5.64 -24.09 -5.35
C PHE A 200 -5.17 -22.73 -4.82
N SER A 201 -4.01 -22.24 -5.26
CA SER A 201 -3.48 -20.94 -4.82
C SER A 201 -3.95 -19.79 -5.73
N LYS A 202 -4.63 -18.79 -5.15
CA LYS A 202 -4.85 -17.49 -5.80
C LYS A 202 -3.65 -16.60 -5.51
N ARG A 203 -3.01 -16.08 -6.55
CA ARG A 203 -1.85 -15.16 -6.42
C ARG A 203 -2.23 -13.70 -6.20
N GLN A 204 -3.52 -13.39 -6.09
CA GLN A 204 -4.00 -12.05 -5.83
C GLN A 204 -5.25 -12.10 -4.97
N PHE A 205 -5.37 -11.18 -4.01
CA PHE A 205 -6.62 -10.92 -3.31
C PHE A 205 -6.87 -9.42 -3.18
N LYS A 206 -8.14 -9.07 -3.00
CA LYS A 206 -8.59 -7.69 -2.89
C LYS A 206 -8.93 -7.35 -1.44
N VAL A 207 -8.52 -6.16 -1.02
CA VAL A 207 -9.00 -5.51 0.20
C VAL A 207 -10.11 -4.54 -0.19
N SER A 208 -11.22 -4.60 0.52
CA SER A 208 -12.41 -3.79 0.26
C SER A 208 -12.54 -2.69 1.31
N TYR A 209 -13.21 -1.61 0.93
CA TYR A 209 -13.55 -0.56 1.87
C TYR A 209 -14.93 -0.85 2.43
N HIS A 210 -14.96 -0.98 3.74
CA HIS A 210 -16.16 -1.06 4.54
C HIS A 210 -16.18 0.27 5.28
N GLY A 211 -17.19 1.11 5.03
CA GLY A 211 -17.27 2.48 5.53
C GLY A 211 -17.17 2.60 7.06
N ARG A 212 -17.34 3.83 7.55
CA ARG A 212 -17.39 4.08 9.00
C ARG A 212 -18.67 3.57 9.66
#